data_AF-A0A9E2Y6F4-F1
#
_entry.id   AF-A0A9E2Y6F4-F1
#
_cell.length_a   1.000
_cell.length_b   1.000
_cell.length_c   1.000
_cell.angle_alpha   90.00
_cell.angle_beta   90.00
_cell.angle_gamma   90.00
#
_symmetry.space_group_name_H-M   'P 1'
#
loop_
_entity.id
_entity.type
_entity.pdbx_description
1 polymer ?
#
loop_
_entity_poly.entity_id
_entity_poly.type
_entity_poly.pdbx_seq_one_letter_code
_entity_poly.pdbx_strand_id
1 'polypeptide(L)'
;MTAIVLSAGTTHPWNVAGIGRDIVVGADLGVRVFTAVAAVSAQDGRGVTSLHPVPVETLASQLNALPWDAASAVRVGALPTIGAVRTVAEFLRCRPELPAVVDPVFLASRGGDLVDMPARFAVRDELANLISVLLTPNL
;
A
#
# COMPACT_ATOMS: atom_id res chain seq x y z
N MET A 1 -0.55 -22.78 -10.93
CA MET A 1 -0.06 -22.22 -9.66
C MET A 1 -0.91 -20.99 -9.34
N THR A 2 -1.34 -20.82 -8.10
CA THR A 2 -2.10 -19.63 -7.66
C THR A 2 -1.20 -18.40 -7.71
N ALA A 3 -1.61 -17.33 -8.37
CA ALA A 3 -0.84 -16.08 -8.41
C ALA A 3 -0.73 -15.47 -7.00
N ILE A 4 0.40 -14.81 -6.71
CA ILE A 4 0.66 -14.15 -5.44
C ILE A 4 0.76 -12.64 -5.69
N VAL A 5 0.02 -11.84 -4.92
CA VAL A 5 0.12 -10.38 -4.93
C VAL A 5 0.58 -9.91 -3.55
N LEU A 6 1.57 -9.03 -3.52
CA LEU A 6 1.98 -8.36 -2.29
C LEU A 6 1.16 -7.06 -2.15
N SER A 7 0.47 -6.84 -1.04
CA SER A 7 -0.28 -5.60 -0.78
C SER A 7 0.39 -4.81 0.34
N ALA A 8 0.80 -3.57 0.06
CA ALA A 8 1.37 -2.66 1.02
C ALA A 8 0.46 -1.44 1.23
N GLY A 9 0.04 -1.18 2.47
CA GLY A 9 -0.82 -0.03 2.74
C GLY A 9 -1.45 -0.02 4.13
N THR A 10 -2.38 0.90 4.33
CA THR A 10 -3.11 1.11 5.59
C THR A 10 -4.24 0.09 5.78
N THR A 11 -4.50 -0.31 7.03
CA THR A 11 -5.65 -1.17 7.38
C THR A 11 -6.99 -0.42 7.23
N HIS A 12 -8.10 -1.15 7.23
CA HIS A 12 -9.44 -0.59 7.45
C HIS A 12 -10.23 -1.55 8.35
N PRO A 13 -10.81 -1.12 9.49
CA PRO A 13 -11.44 -2.04 10.45
C PRO A 13 -12.51 -2.97 9.87
N TRP A 14 -13.27 -2.49 8.89
CA TRP A 14 -14.32 -3.27 8.22
C TRP A 14 -13.86 -4.05 6.98
N ASN A 15 -12.58 -3.98 6.61
CA ASN A 15 -12.02 -4.61 5.41
C ASN A 15 -12.73 -4.25 4.08
N VAL A 16 -13.48 -3.14 4.06
CA VAL A 16 -14.14 -2.61 2.85
C VAL A 16 -13.20 -1.72 2.02
N ALA A 17 -12.03 -1.36 2.58
CA ALA A 17 -10.93 -0.64 1.92
C ALA A 17 -9.57 -1.14 2.46
N GLY A 18 -8.48 -0.53 1.99
CA GLY A 18 -7.12 -0.84 2.45
C GLY A 18 -6.70 -2.29 2.19
N ILE A 19 -5.68 -2.75 2.90
CA ILE A 19 -5.10 -4.09 2.68
C ILE A 19 -6.11 -5.23 2.91
N GLY A 20 -7.11 -5.01 3.78
CA GLY A 20 -8.18 -5.98 4.04
C GLY A 20 -9.05 -6.18 2.81
N ARG A 21 -9.34 -5.10 2.07
CA ARG A 21 -10.09 -5.19 0.81
C ARG A 21 -9.29 -5.89 -0.28
N ASP A 22 -7.98 -5.64 -0.33
CA ASP A 22 -7.09 -6.32 -1.27
C ASP A 22 -7.13 -7.84 -1.06
N ILE A 23 -7.10 -8.31 0.20
CA ILE A 23 -7.22 -9.74 0.54
C ILE A 23 -8.56 -10.31 0.05
N VAL A 24 -9.67 -9.61 0.33
CA VAL A 24 -11.01 -10.07 -0.08
C VAL A 24 -11.10 -10.16 -1.60
N VAL A 25 -10.67 -9.13 -2.33
CA VAL A 25 -10.67 -9.12 -3.80
C VAL A 25 -9.76 -10.22 -4.35
N GLY A 26 -8.59 -10.42 -3.74
CA GLY A 26 -7.68 -11.50 -4.12
C GLY A 26 -8.35 -12.87 -3.99
N ALA A 27 -8.99 -13.14 -2.86
CA ALA A 27 -9.72 -14.39 -2.64
C ALA A 27 -10.83 -14.60 -3.68
N ASP A 28 -11.61 -13.55 -3.98
CA ASP A 28 -12.67 -13.58 -5.00
C ASP A 28 -12.12 -13.89 -6.41
N LEU A 29 -10.87 -13.48 -6.70
CA LEU A 29 -10.18 -13.71 -7.98
C LEU A 29 -9.30 -14.96 -8.00
N GLY A 30 -9.27 -15.76 -6.92
CA GLY A 30 -8.39 -16.92 -6.81
C GLY A 30 -6.89 -16.55 -6.75
N VAL A 31 -6.57 -15.36 -6.23
CA VAL A 31 -5.21 -14.83 -6.02
C VAL A 31 -4.90 -14.83 -4.53
N ARG A 32 -3.68 -15.23 -4.15
CA ARG A 32 -3.23 -15.14 -2.76
C ARG A 32 -2.64 -13.75 -2.51
N VAL A 33 -3.07 -13.09 -1.44
CA VAL A 33 -2.54 -11.79 -1.04
C VAL A 33 -1.72 -11.92 0.23
N PHE A 34 -0.50 -11.39 0.21
CA PHE A 34 0.34 -11.22 1.40
C PHE A 34 0.54 -9.74 1.66
N THR A 35 0.53 -9.33 2.93
CA THR A 35 0.43 -7.90 3.27
C THR A 35 1.62 -7.35 4.03
N ALA A 36 1.96 -6.09 3.78
CA ALA A 36 2.79 -5.25 4.62
C ALA A 36 1.97 -4.04 5.11
N VAL A 37 1.86 -3.88 6.43
CA VAL A 37 1.04 -2.83 7.04
C VAL A 37 1.84 -1.53 7.14
N ALA A 38 1.38 -0.48 6.47
CA ALA A 38 1.99 0.85 6.51
C ALA A 38 1.42 1.72 7.66
N ALA A 39 0.15 1.53 8.01
CA ALA A 39 -0.49 2.12 9.18
C ALA A 39 -1.67 1.27 9.65
N VAL A 40 -1.96 1.36 10.94
CA VAL A 40 -3.23 0.90 11.51
C VAL A 40 -4.15 2.10 11.61
N SER A 41 -5.35 1.99 11.04
CA SER A 41 -6.38 3.03 11.11
C SER A 41 -7.53 2.60 12.02
N ALA A 42 -8.12 3.57 12.71
CA ALA A 42 -9.48 3.48 13.22
C ALA A 42 -10.36 4.36 12.33
N GLN A 43 -11.31 3.72 11.65
CA GLN A 43 -12.22 4.37 10.71
C GLN A 43 -13.59 3.73 10.79
N ASP A 44 -14.62 4.54 10.56
CA ASP A 44 -16.00 4.10 10.41
C ASP A 44 -16.70 4.85 9.26
N GLY A 45 -18.02 4.76 9.21
CA GLY A 45 -18.84 5.37 8.14
C GLY A 45 -18.80 6.89 8.12
N ARG A 46 -18.22 7.52 9.16
CA ARG A 46 -18.05 8.96 9.33
C ARG A 46 -16.62 9.43 9.02
N GLY A 47 -15.68 8.52 8.76
CA GLY A 47 -14.30 8.85 8.37
C GLY A 47 -13.24 8.26 9.30
N VAL A 48 -12.03 8.83 9.23
CA VAL A 48 -10.89 8.45 10.06
C VAL A 48 -10.99 9.09 11.43
N THR A 49 -10.96 8.29 12.50
CA THR A 49 -10.88 8.78 13.88
C THR A 49 -9.45 8.81 14.40
N SER A 50 -8.62 7.84 13.99
CA SER A 50 -7.18 7.83 14.29
C SER A 50 -6.40 7.05 13.25
N LEU A 51 -5.13 7.42 13.11
CA LEU A 51 -4.19 6.76 12.24
C LEU A 51 -2.87 6.58 12.99
N HIS A 52 -2.36 5.36 13.03
CA HIS A 52 -1.09 5.03 13.67
C HIS A 52 -0.12 4.46 12.62
N PRO A 53 0.80 5.28 12.10
CA PRO A 53 1.83 4.82 11.18
C PRO A 53 2.70 3.74 11.81
N VAL A 54 3.00 2.69 11.05
CA VAL A 54 3.98 1.68 11.46
C VAL A 54 5.39 2.27 11.30
N PRO A 55 6.31 2.06 12.26
CA PRO A 55 7.71 2.50 12.13
C PRO A 55 8.33 2.00 10.82
N VAL A 56 9.14 2.83 10.17
CA VAL A 56 9.68 2.55 8.82
C VAL A 56 10.56 1.31 8.80
N GLU A 57 11.28 1.04 9.89
CA GLU A 57 12.11 -0.15 10.06
C GLU A 57 11.23 -1.40 10.12
N THR A 58 10.09 -1.31 10.80
CA THR A 58 9.13 -2.41 10.88
C THR A 58 8.44 -2.65 9.53
N LEU A 59 8.11 -1.59 8.79
CA LEU A 59 7.59 -1.71 7.42
C LEU A 59 8.62 -2.36 6.49
N ALA A 60 9.89 -1.95 6.56
CA ALA A 60 10.97 -2.54 5.79
C ALA A 60 11.16 -4.03 6.12
N SER A 61 11.13 -4.39 7.42
CA SER A 61 11.19 -5.80 7.84
C SER A 61 10.01 -6.62 7.32
N GLN A 62 8.79 -6.07 7.32
CA GLN A 62 7.62 -6.74 6.74
C GLN A 62 7.82 -6.99 5.25
N LEU A 63 8.20 -5.96 4.48
CA LEU A 63 8.43 -6.08 3.04
C LEU A 63 9.53 -7.10 2.70
N ASN A 64 10.62 -7.12 3.47
CA ASN A 64 11.71 -8.07 3.28
C ASN A 64 11.34 -9.52 3.65
N ALA A 65 10.35 -9.72 4.52
CA ALA A 65 9.85 -11.04 4.88
C ALA A 65 8.89 -11.63 3.84
N LEU A 66 8.39 -10.82 2.88
CA LEU A 66 7.49 -11.27 1.83
C LEU A 66 8.23 -12.05 0.73
N PRO A 67 7.61 -13.11 0.15
CA PRO A 67 8.20 -13.91 -0.92
C PRO A 67 8.09 -13.20 -2.27
N TRP A 68 8.91 -12.17 -2.47
CA TRP A 68 8.87 -11.31 -3.65
C TRP A 68 9.30 -12.02 -4.94
N ASP A 69 10.13 -13.05 -4.84
CA ASP A 69 10.60 -13.91 -5.92
C ASP A 69 9.49 -14.79 -6.51
N ALA A 70 8.49 -15.11 -5.69
CA ALA A 70 7.30 -15.85 -6.10
C ALA A 70 6.09 -14.94 -6.41
N ALA A 71 6.22 -13.63 -6.16
CA ALA A 71 5.13 -12.68 -6.37
C ALA A 71 4.94 -12.35 -7.86
N SER A 72 3.69 -12.22 -8.27
CA SER A 72 3.31 -11.81 -9.62
C SER A 72 3.20 -10.29 -9.76
N ALA A 73 2.86 -9.59 -8.67
CA ALA A 73 2.77 -8.13 -8.64
C ALA A 73 2.78 -7.57 -7.22
N VAL A 74 2.97 -6.26 -7.10
CA VAL A 74 2.74 -5.47 -5.90
C VAL A 74 1.52 -4.57 -6.08
N ARG A 75 0.70 -4.46 -5.06
CA ARG A 75 -0.36 -3.48 -4.91
C ARG A 75 0.04 -2.52 -3.80
N VAL A 76 0.05 -1.23 -4.09
CA VAL A 76 0.35 -0.19 -3.09
C VAL A 76 -0.88 0.69 -2.91
N GLY A 77 -1.38 0.76 -1.67
CA GLY A 77 -2.47 1.64 -1.27
C GLY A 77 -1.98 2.87 -0.50
N ALA A 78 -2.78 3.36 0.44
CA ALA A 78 -2.42 4.53 1.25
C ALA A 78 -1.12 4.30 2.05
N LEU A 79 -0.16 5.24 1.93
CA LEU A 79 1.09 5.28 2.68
C LEU A 79 1.12 6.57 3.51
N PRO A 80 1.12 6.50 4.85
CA PRO A 80 0.78 7.63 5.71
C PRO A 80 1.83 8.73 5.78
N THR A 81 3.11 8.38 5.55
CA THR A 81 4.26 9.25 5.80
C THR A 81 5.25 9.17 4.65
N ILE A 82 6.07 10.22 4.50
CA ILE A 82 7.18 10.23 3.53
C ILE A 82 8.14 9.06 3.74
N GLY A 83 8.35 8.66 4.99
CA GLY A 83 9.16 7.50 5.34
C GLY A 83 8.60 6.22 4.74
N ALA A 84 7.29 5.98 4.92
CA ALA A 84 6.63 4.81 4.35
C ALA A 84 6.71 4.79 2.81
N VAL A 85 6.51 5.95 2.16
CA VAL A 85 6.65 6.09 0.70
C VAL A 85 8.05 5.72 0.24
N ARG A 86 9.09 6.27 0.87
CA ARG A 86 10.48 5.98 0.52
C ARG A 86 10.84 4.52 0.77
N THR A 87 10.36 3.92 1.86
CA THR A 87 10.58 2.50 2.14
C THR A 87 9.98 1.60 1.07
N VAL A 88 8.75 1.87 0.62
CA VAL A 88 8.11 1.11 -0.47
C VAL A 88 8.81 1.38 -1.80
N ALA A 89 9.20 2.62 -2.08
CA ALA A 89 9.93 2.98 -3.30
C ALA A 89 11.27 2.26 -3.38
N GLU A 90 12.02 2.19 -2.27
CA GLU A 90 13.27 1.42 -2.18
C GLU A 90 13.03 -0.06 -2.47
N PHE A 91 12.01 -0.65 -1.85
CA PHE A 91 11.65 -2.05 -2.08
C PHE A 91 11.38 -2.36 -3.56
N LEU A 92 10.65 -1.47 -4.26
CA LEU A 92 10.36 -1.59 -5.69
C LEU A 92 11.57 -1.31 -6.58
N ARG A 93 12.41 -0.32 -6.21
CA ARG A 93 13.66 0.01 -6.94
C ARG A 93 14.63 -1.15 -6.97
N CYS A 94 14.71 -1.93 -5.89
CA CYS A 94 15.53 -3.15 -5.85
C CYS A 94 14.95 -4.31 -6.66
N ARG A 95 13.71 -4.22 -7.17
CA ARG A 95 12.97 -5.30 -7.85
C ARG A 95 12.24 -4.76 -9.10
N PRO A 96 12.96 -4.19 -10.08
CA PRO A 96 12.37 -3.55 -11.25
C PRO A 96 11.56 -4.50 -12.14
N GLU A 97 11.77 -5.82 -12.03
CA GLU A 97 11.04 -6.87 -12.73
C GLU A 97 9.64 -7.14 -12.15
N LEU A 98 9.39 -6.71 -10.91
CA LEU A 98 8.12 -6.94 -10.22
C LEU A 98 7.15 -5.78 -10.50
N PRO A 99 6.09 -5.97 -11.31
CA PRO A 99 5.17 -4.89 -11.62
C PRO A 99 4.40 -4.45 -10.38
N ALA A 100 4.17 -3.14 -10.27
CA ALA A 100 3.49 -2.53 -9.14
C ALA A 100 2.32 -1.66 -9.60
N VAL A 101 1.15 -1.83 -8.98
CA VAL A 101 -0.01 -0.95 -9.15
C VAL A 101 -0.14 -0.07 -7.92
N VAL A 102 0.15 1.22 -8.09
CA VAL A 102 0.10 2.22 -7.01
C VAL A 102 -1.20 3.02 -7.15
N ASP A 103 -2.01 3.01 -6.09
CA ASP A 103 -3.20 3.85 -5.98
C ASP A 103 -2.90 4.94 -4.95
N PRO A 104 -2.71 6.20 -5.41
CA PRO A 104 -2.30 7.31 -4.57
C PRO A 104 -3.49 7.80 -3.72
N VAL A 105 -3.96 6.94 -2.80
CA VAL A 105 -5.05 7.24 -1.87
C VAL A 105 -4.55 8.22 -0.82
N PHE A 106 -4.92 9.49 -0.95
CA PHE A 106 -4.57 10.53 0.01
C PHE A 106 -5.65 10.79 1.07
N LEU A 107 -6.91 10.54 0.71
CA LEU A 107 -8.08 10.82 1.53
C LEU A 107 -8.90 9.54 1.69
N ALA A 108 -9.47 9.33 2.88
CA ALA A 108 -10.45 8.27 3.07
C ALA A 108 -11.75 8.63 2.33
N SER A 109 -12.47 7.61 1.82
CA SER A 109 -13.71 7.80 1.06
C SER A 109 -14.83 8.52 1.84
N ARG A 110 -14.74 8.54 3.18
CA ARG A 110 -15.68 9.21 4.09
C ARG A 110 -15.10 10.47 4.75
N GLY A 111 -13.94 10.94 4.29
CA GLY A 111 -13.24 12.10 4.85
C GLY A 111 -12.17 11.73 5.89
N GLY A 112 -11.22 12.65 6.07
CA GLY A 112 -10.03 12.47 6.90
C GLY A 112 -8.78 12.17 6.08
N ASP A 113 -7.68 12.80 6.46
CA ASP A 113 -6.38 12.59 5.82
C ASP A 113 -5.81 11.22 6.22
N LEU A 114 -5.45 10.43 5.21
CA LEU A 114 -4.71 9.17 5.41
C LEU A 114 -3.20 9.37 5.22
N VAL A 115 -2.81 10.50 4.65
CA VAL A 115 -1.46 10.78 4.15
C VAL A 115 -1.11 12.23 4.45
N ASP A 116 0.05 12.45 5.08
CA ASP A 116 0.57 13.79 5.33
C ASP A 116 0.93 14.51 4.01
N MET A 117 0.94 15.85 4.02
CA MET A 117 1.24 16.62 2.81
C MET A 117 2.60 16.27 2.16
N PRO A 118 3.70 16.12 2.93
CA PRO A 118 4.98 15.67 2.37
C PRO A 118 4.92 14.33 1.64
N ALA A 119 4.18 13.36 2.16
CA ALA A 119 4.03 12.04 1.56
C ALA A 119 3.29 12.09 0.22
N ARG A 120 2.36 13.03 0.02
CA ARG A 120 1.68 13.21 -1.28
C ARG A 120 2.66 13.53 -2.40
N PHE A 121 3.58 14.46 -2.13
CA PHE A 121 4.64 14.80 -3.10
C PHE A 121 5.62 13.65 -3.28
N ALA A 122 5.95 12.95 -2.20
CA ALA A 122 6.85 11.80 -2.26
C ALA A 122 6.28 10.67 -3.13
N VAL A 123 4.97 10.42 -3.16
CA VAL A 123 4.39 9.40 -4.06
C VAL A 123 4.69 9.74 -5.52
N ARG A 124 4.54 11.01 -5.91
CA ARG A 124 4.91 11.45 -7.26
C ARG A 124 6.42 11.32 -7.49
N ASP A 125 7.24 11.83 -6.58
CA ASP A 125 8.67 11.97 -6.82
C ASP A 125 9.42 10.63 -6.74
N GLU A 126 8.97 9.71 -5.88
CA GLU A 126 9.65 8.44 -5.57
C GLU A 126 9.02 7.23 -6.27
N LEU A 127 7.70 7.20 -6.48
CA LEU A 127 7.00 6.03 -7.04
C LEU A 127 6.58 6.23 -8.50
N ALA A 128 6.11 7.42 -8.90
CA ALA A 128 5.60 7.64 -10.26
C ALA A 128 6.65 7.46 -11.36
N ASN A 129 7.93 7.67 -11.03
CA ASN A 129 9.04 7.60 -11.97
C ASN A 129 9.63 6.19 -12.11
N LEU A 130 9.10 5.20 -11.37
CA LEU A 130 9.58 3.82 -11.46
C LEU A 130 8.95 3.12 -12.66
N ILE A 131 9.79 2.51 -13.50
CA ILE A 131 9.35 1.85 -14.74
C ILE A 131 8.34 0.72 -14.52
N SER A 132 8.40 0.06 -13.36
CA SER A 132 7.51 -1.04 -12.99
C SER A 132 6.17 -0.57 -12.43
N VAL A 133 5.96 0.75 -12.27
CA VAL A 133 4.79 1.31 -11.59
C VAL A 133 3.72 1.77 -12.59
N LEU A 134 2.51 1.27 -12.40
CA LEU A 134 1.27 1.82 -12.94
C LEU A 134 0.55 2.62 -11.85
N LEU A 135 0.32 3.91 -12.08
CA LEU A 135 -0.47 4.76 -11.18
C LEU A 135 -1.95 4.73 -11.53
N THR A 136 -2.81 4.74 -10.50
CA THR A 136 -4.28 4.70 -10.62
C THR A 136 -4.96 5.82 -9.83
N PRO A 137 -4.66 7.11 -10.10
CA PRO A 137 -5.26 8.21 -9.36
C PRO A 137 -6.76 8.37 -9.67
N ASN A 138 -7.51 8.87 -8.68
CA ASN A 138 -8.86 9.39 -8.88
C ASN A 138 -8.82 10.83 -9.41
N LEU A 139 -9.95 11.30 -9.98
CA LEU A 139 -10.14 12.65 -10.53
C LEU A 139 -10.14 13.75 -9.44
#